data_AF-A0A8S8YPJ9-F1
#
_entry.id   AF-A0A8S8YPJ9-F1
#
_cell.length_a   1.000
_cell.length_b   1.000
_cell.length_c   1.000
_cell.angle_alpha   90.00
_cell.angle_beta   90.00
_cell.angle_gamma   90.00
#
_symmetry.space_group_name_H-M   'P 1'
#
loop_
_entity.id
_entity.type
_entity.pdbx_description
1 polymer ?
#
loop_
_entity_poly.entity_id
_entity_poly.type
_entity_poly.pdbx_seq_one_letter_code
_entity_poly.pdbx_strand_id
1 'polypeptide(L)' 'MLLLTRAKNVLDAKGLTYTEVNFDHEGDLRWEVVDATGHRTVPVCFDVRGEQPIFIGGSDHLMDYLA' A
#
# COMPACT_ATOMS: atom_id res chain seq x y z
N MET A 1 -13.02 1.54 3.47
CA MET A 1 -13.15 0.44 2.48
C MET A 1 -12.92 0.91 1.04
N LEU A 2 -13.54 2.00 0.56
CA LEU A 2 -13.45 2.44 -0.85
C LEU A 2 -12.02 2.72 -1.38
N LEU A 3 -11.15 3.32 -0.58
CA LEU A 3 -9.77 3.64 -1.00
C LEU A 3 -8.92 2.39 -1.27
N LEU A 4 -9.14 1.32 -0.51
CA LEU A 4 -8.48 0.03 -0.69
C LEU A 4 -8.94 -0.64 -1.99
N THR A 5 -10.26 -0.64 -2.24
CA THR A 5 -10.83 -1.16 -3.50
C THR A 5 -10.26 -0.42 -4.71
N ARG A 6 -10.13 0.91 -4.63
CA ARG A 6 -9.53 1.72 -5.70
C ARG A 6 -8.10 1.30 -6.02
N ALA A 7 -7.26 1.10 -5.01
CA ALA A 7 -5.88 0.67 -5.20
C ALA A 7 -5.80 -0.72 -5.87
N LYS A 8 -6.60 -1.69 -5.39
CA LYS A 8 -6.67 -3.04 -5.97
C LYS A 8 -7.06 -3.01 -7.45
N ASN A 9 -8.11 -2.27 -7.79
CA ASN A 9 -8.58 -2.17 -9.17
C ASN A 9 -7.50 -1.62 -10.13
N VAL A 10 -6.69 -0.65 -9.68
CA VAL A 10 -5.61 -0.09 -10.50
C VAL A 10 -4.49 -1.11 -10.71
N LEU A 11 -4.15 -1.88 -9.69
CA LEU A 11 -3.16 -2.96 -9.79
C LEU A 11 -3.64 -4.06 -10.73
N ASP A 12 -4.89 -4.51 -10.57
CA ASP A 12 -5.54 -5.51 -11.41
C ASP A 12 -5.58 -5.06 -12.88
N ALA A 13 -5.97 -3.81 -13.15
CA ALA A 13 -6.01 -3.25 -14.49
C ALA A 13 -4.64 -3.20 -15.18
N LYS A 14 -3.55 -3.15 -14.42
CA LYS A 14 -2.17 -3.19 -14.91
C LYS A 14 -1.55 -4.59 -14.90
N GLY A 15 -2.31 -5.62 -14.51
CA GLY A 15 -1.84 -7.00 -14.41
C GLY A 15 -0.76 -7.20 -13.35
N LEU A 16 -0.74 -6.36 -12.31
CA LEU A 16 0.23 -6.44 -11.22
C LEU A 16 -0.30 -7.33 -10.09
N THR A 17 0.58 -8.17 -9.55
CA THR A 17 0.28 -8.95 -8.34
C THR A 17 0.50 -8.09 -7.09
N TYR A 18 -0.23 -8.40 -6.02
CA TYR A 18 -0.07 -7.76 -4.73
C TYR A 18 -0.37 -8.73 -3.59
N THR A 19 0.17 -8.42 -2.41
CA THR A 19 -0.17 -9.07 -1.15
C THR A 19 -0.89 -8.07 -0.27
N GLU A 20 -2.05 -8.47 0.25
CA GLU A 20 -2.79 -7.68 1.23
C GLU A 20 -2.39 -8.10 2.63
N VAL A 21 -1.93 -7.13 3.42
CA VAL A 21 -1.60 -7.32 4.83
C VAL A 21 -2.67 -6.60 5.66
N ASN A 22 -3.42 -7.35 6.46
CA ASN A 22 -4.43 -6.79 7.35
C ASN A 22 -3.82 -6.54 8.74
N PHE A 23 -3.60 -5.27 9.05
CA PHE A 23 -3.00 -4.86 10.33
C PHE A 23 -3.79 -5.30 11.58
N ASP A 24 -5.10 -5.55 11.48
CA ASP A 24 -5.88 -6.02 12.62
C ASP A 24 -5.43 -7.40 13.13
N HIS A 25 -4.65 -8.13 12.32
CA HIS A 25 -4.10 -9.45 12.65
C HIS A 25 -2.58 -9.45 12.87
N GLU A 26 -1.91 -8.31 12.73
CA GLU A 26 -0.43 -8.22 12.69
C GLU A 26 0.15 -7.45 13.89
N GLY A 27 -0.60 -7.39 15.01
CA GLY A 27 -0.15 -6.77 16.26
C GLY A 27 0.26 -5.31 16.08
N ASP A 28 1.53 -5.01 16.36
CA ASP A 28 2.08 -3.64 16.35
C ASP A 28 2.53 -3.16 14.96
N LEU A 29 2.43 -4.00 13.92
CA LEU A 29 2.89 -3.66 12.56
C LEU A 29 2.29 -2.35 12.05
N ARG A 30 1.04 -2.05 12.41
CA ARG A 30 0.42 -0.76 12.09
C ARG A 30 1.22 0.42 12.62
N TRP A 31 1.66 0.34 13.87
CA TRP A 31 2.40 1.40 14.53
C TRP A 31 3.80 1.53 13.97
N GLU A 32 4.48 0.41 13.69
CA GLU A 32 5.79 0.42 13.04
C GLU A 32 5.73 1.09 11.66
N VAL A 33 4.71 0.77 10.86
CA VAL A 33 4.50 1.41 9.54
C VAL A 33 4.21 2.90 9.69
N VAL A 34 3.40 3.30 10.66
CA VAL A 34 3.12 4.73 10.92
C VAL A 34 4.38 5.46 11.39
N ASP A 35 5.19 4.85 12.24
CA ASP A 35 6.44 5.45 12.74
C ASP A 35 7.47 5.62 11.62
N ALA A 36 7.63 4.59 10.78
CA ALA A 36 8.58 4.61 9.67
C ALA A 36 8.17 5.54 8.51
N THR A 37 6.87 5.69 8.25
CA THR A 37 6.38 6.37 7.03
C THR A 37 5.65 7.69 7.31
N GLY A 38 5.19 7.92 8.54
CA GLY A 38 4.26 9.00 8.89
C GLY A 38 2.85 8.82 8.32
N HIS A 39 2.57 7.75 7.57
CA HIS A 39 1.32 7.57 6.83
C HIS A 39 0.26 6.87 7.68
N ARG A 40 -0.87 7.55 7.91
CA ARG A 40 -1.88 7.13 8.91
C ARG A 40 -3.16 6.56 8.31
N THR A 41 -3.27 6.52 6.99
CA THR A 41 -4.46 6.08 6.26
C THR A 41 -4.22 4.77 5.52
N VAL A 42 -5.29 3.99 5.33
CA VAL A 42 -5.26 2.80 4.47
C VAL A 42 -5.84 3.12 3.08
N PRO A 43 -5.32 2.51 2.00
CA PRO A 43 -4.21 1.54 1.99
C PRO A 43 -2.85 2.21 2.23
N VAL A 44 -1.90 1.44 2.77
CA VAL A 44 -0.46 1.79 2.77
C VAL A 44 0.19 0.96 1.67
N CYS A 45 0.67 1.61 0.61
CA CYS A 45 1.22 0.95 -0.56
C CYS A 45 2.75 0.98 -0.53
N PHE A 46 3.34 -0.19 -0.79
CA PHE A 46 4.76 -0.37 -1.01
C PHE A 46 5.00 -1.09 -2.34
N ASP A 47 5.99 -0.66 -3.10
CA ASP A 47 6.54 -1.45 -4.22
C ASP A 47 7.66 -2.33 -3.71
N VAL A 48 7.52 -3.64 -3.86
CA VAL A 48 8.48 -4.66 -3.42
C VAL A 48 9.13 -5.39 -4.60
N ARG A 49 9.01 -4.87 -5.83
CA ARG A 49 9.59 -5.49 -7.03
C ARG A 49 11.12 -5.36 -7.11
N GLY A 50 11.69 -4.36 -6.44
CA GLY A 50 13.13 -4.11 -6.38
C GLY A 50 13.81 -4.74 -5.17
N GLU A 51 15.13 -4.54 -5.05
CA GLU A 51 15.90 -5.02 -3.90
C GLU A 51 15.51 -4.36 -2.57
N GLN A 52 15.04 -3.11 -2.62
CA GLN A 52 14.57 -2.36 -1.46
C GLN A 52 13.12 -1.92 -1.68
N PRO A 53 12.24 -2.09 -0.67
CA PRO A 53 10.86 -1.61 -0.75
C PRO A 53 10.81 -0.10 -0.93
N ILE A 54 9.96 0.36 -1.86
CA ILE A 54 9.68 1.78 -2.05
C ILE A 54 8.34 2.08 -1.37
N PHE A 55 8.34 2.99 -0.42
CA PHE A 55 7.10 3.49 0.17
C PHE A 55 6.40 4.43 -0.83
N ILE A 56 5.19 4.06 -1.27
CA ILE A 56 4.39 4.82 -2.24
C ILE A 56 3.40 5.76 -1.52
N GLY A 57 2.80 5.31 -0.42
CA GLY A 57 1.75 6.06 0.28
C GLY A 57 0.36 5.49 0.06
N GLY A 58 -0.63 6.38 -0.05
CA GLY A 58 -2.05 6.02 -0.20
C GLY A 58 -2.47 5.67 -1.64
N SER A 59 -3.77 5.42 -1.83
CA SER A 59 -4.31 5.09 -3.16
C SER A 59 -4.03 6.16 -4.22
N ASP A 60 -4.13 7.45 -3.88
CA ASP A 60 -3.86 8.57 -4.79
C ASP A 60 -2.41 8.55 -5.30
N HIS A 61 -1.46 8.43 -4.37
CA HIS A 61 -0.05 8.27 -4.70
C HIS A 61 0.23 7.02 -5.56
N LEU A 62 -0.48 5.91 -5.32
CA LEU A 62 -0.36 4.71 -6.15
C LEU A 62 -0.78 4.96 -7.60
N MET A 63 -1.84 5.74 -7.84
CA MET A 63 -2.24 6.09 -9.21
C MET A 63 -1.22 6.98 -9.88
N ASP A 64 -0.70 7.98 -9.17
CA ASP A 64 0.33 8.88 -9.69
C ASP A 64 1.63 8.11 -9.99
N TYR A 65 2.00 7.18 -9.12
CA TYR A 65 3.19 6.33 -9.26
C TYR A 65 3.09 5.37 -10.46
N LEU A 66 1.88 4.91 -10.77
CA LEU A 66 1.65 3.94 -11.83
C LEU A 66 1.20 4.57 -13.15
N ALA A 67 0.99 5.89 -13.21
CA ALA A 67 0.57 6.59 -14.43
C ALA A 67 1.54 6.34 -15.59
#